data_AF-A0A2E3PAR9-F1
#
_entry.id   AF-A0A2E3PAR9-F1
#
_cell.length_a   1.000
_cell.length_b   1.000
_cell.length_c   1.000
_cell.angle_alpha   90.00
_cell.angle_beta   90.00
_cell.angle_gamma   90.00
#
_symmetry.space_group_name_H-M   'P 1'
#
loop_
_entity.id
_entity.type
_entity.pdbx_description
1 polymer ?
#
loop_
_entity_poly.entity_id
_entity_poly.type
_entity_poly.pdbx_seq_one_letter_code
_entity_poly.pdbx_strand_id
1 'polypeptide(L)'
;MARENENTAKEPSAPVIKEFRVDPARLASGTWCHTRERQIGEGDISASYSADKIALEGRVRSPFTWKNTLWVCTGTHYQGDGKSAEAYRLVPERFFDGEPTTYNEVAMLPFEQRIKPEGFYHGMRVRHGKLGCVLVGPSAVFLALDDDQIAKQADLFDLL
;
A
#
# COMPACT_ATOMS: atom_id res chain seq x y z
N MET A 1 -34.71 -20.60 -38.50
CA MET A 1 -34.24 -19.46 -37.67
C MET A 1 -33.69 -20.02 -36.38
N ALA A 2 -32.37 -20.09 -36.24
CA ALA A 2 -31.69 -20.35 -34.97
C ALA A 2 -30.60 -19.27 -34.86
N ARG A 3 -30.71 -18.41 -33.85
CA ARG A 3 -29.64 -17.48 -33.48
C ARG A 3 -28.92 -18.11 -32.30
N GLU A 4 -27.67 -18.47 -32.52
CA GLU A 4 -26.76 -18.90 -31.46
C GLU A 4 -26.45 -17.69 -30.57
N ASN A 5 -26.64 -17.86 -29.26
CA ASN A 5 -26.26 -16.88 -28.27
C ASN A 5 -24.77 -17.03 -27.99
N GLU A 6 -23.98 -16.13 -28.53
CA GLU A 6 -22.57 -15.97 -28.20
C GLU A 6 -22.47 -15.40 -26.78
N ASN A 7 -22.26 -16.29 -25.81
CA ASN A 7 -22.00 -15.92 -24.42
C ASN A 7 -20.50 -15.61 -24.30
N THR A 8 -20.10 -14.40 -24.70
CA THR A 8 -18.72 -13.94 -24.55
C THR A 8 -18.45 -13.67 -23.07
N ALA A 9 -17.87 -14.65 -22.38
CA ALA A 9 -17.31 -14.46 -21.06
C ALA A 9 -16.27 -13.33 -21.15
N LYS A 10 -16.59 -12.19 -20.55
CA LYS A 10 -15.70 -11.03 -20.46
C LYS A 10 -14.50 -11.44 -19.62
N GLU A 11 -13.33 -11.59 -20.25
CA GLU A 11 -12.07 -11.84 -19.54
C GLU A 11 -11.92 -10.81 -18.40
N PRO A 12 -11.54 -11.23 -17.18
CA PRO A 12 -11.28 -10.29 -16.11
C PRO A 12 -10.07 -9.44 -16.51
N SER A 13 -10.31 -8.17 -16.85
CA SER A 13 -9.24 -7.20 -17.10
C SER A 13 -8.33 -7.15 -15.88
N ALA A 14 -7.02 -7.27 -16.08
CA ALA A 14 -6.04 -7.16 -15.01
C ALA A 14 -6.34 -5.93 -14.12
N PRO A 15 -6.29 -6.05 -12.80
CA PRO A 15 -6.61 -4.94 -11.91
C PRO A 15 -5.63 -3.80 -12.17
N VAL A 16 -6.19 -2.62 -12.41
CA VAL A 16 -5.42 -1.40 -12.61
C VAL A 16 -4.81 -1.00 -11.27
N ILE A 17 -3.49 -1.06 -11.16
CA ILE A 17 -2.74 -0.52 -10.02
C ILE A 17 -3.07 0.97 -9.91
N LYS A 18 -3.53 1.39 -8.73
CA LYS A 18 -3.92 2.79 -8.51
C LYS A 18 -2.70 3.62 -8.20
N GLU A 19 -2.57 4.77 -8.84
CA GLU A 19 -1.54 5.75 -8.52
C GLU A 19 -2.14 6.94 -7.77
N PHE A 20 -1.44 7.39 -6.73
CA PHE A 20 -1.80 8.57 -5.95
C PHE A 20 -0.61 9.51 -5.83
N ARG A 21 -0.82 10.75 -6.25
CA ARG A 21 0.15 11.83 -6.02
C ARG A 21 -0.04 12.41 -4.62
N VAL A 22 1.04 12.53 -3.86
CA VAL A 22 1.07 13.00 -2.48
C VAL A 22 2.17 14.02 -2.26
N ASP A 23 2.02 14.83 -1.22
CA ASP A 23 3.09 15.72 -0.74
C ASP A 23 4.41 14.93 -0.56
N PRO A 24 5.52 15.36 -1.17
CA PRO A 24 6.83 14.71 -1.02
C PRO A 24 7.25 14.50 0.44
N ALA A 25 6.85 15.37 1.36
CA ALA A 25 7.14 15.25 2.78
C ALA A 25 6.57 13.96 3.39
N ARG A 26 5.48 13.41 2.86
CA ARG A 26 4.91 12.12 3.29
C ARG A 26 5.77 10.93 2.89
N LEU A 27 6.56 11.09 1.83
CA LEU A 27 7.51 10.10 1.33
C LEU A 27 8.93 10.32 1.89
N ALA A 28 9.18 11.36 2.67
CA ALA A 28 10.50 11.64 3.22
C ALA A 28 11.01 10.46 4.07
N SER A 29 12.26 10.04 3.84
CA SER A 29 12.90 9.00 4.66
C SER A 29 13.27 9.50 6.06
N GLY A 30 13.27 10.82 6.27
CA GLY A 30 13.79 11.45 7.49
C GLY A 30 15.30 11.29 7.65
N THR A 31 15.80 11.62 8.83
CA THR A 31 17.21 11.45 9.22
C THR A 31 17.30 10.93 10.64
N TRP A 32 18.23 10.02 10.89
CA TRP A 32 18.49 9.53 12.23
C TRP A 32 19.16 10.63 13.06
N CYS A 33 18.53 11.00 14.18
CA CYS A 33 19.10 11.95 15.12
C CYS A 33 19.72 11.20 16.29
N HIS A 34 21.05 11.16 16.35
CA HIS A 34 21.78 10.50 17.44
C HIS A 34 21.46 11.09 18.82
N THR A 35 21.28 12.41 18.93
CA THR A 35 20.97 13.06 20.22
C THR A 35 19.61 12.66 20.78
N ARG A 36 18.63 12.36 19.92
CA ARG A 36 17.26 11.96 20.33
C ARG A 36 17.01 10.47 20.17
N GLU A 37 18.01 9.72 19.74
CA GLU A 37 17.95 8.28 19.44
C GLU A 37 16.71 7.87 18.64
N ARG A 38 16.34 8.68 17.64
CA ARG A 38 15.16 8.43 16.81
C ARG A 38 15.27 9.05 15.43
N GLN A 39 14.45 8.54 14.51
CA GLN A 39 14.23 9.15 13.20
C GLN A 39 13.47 10.49 13.35
N ILE A 40 13.90 11.53 12.64
CA ILE A 40 13.26 12.86 12.60
C ILE A 40 12.96 13.23 11.15
N GLY A 41 11.79 13.84 10.91
CA GLY A 41 11.39 14.30 9.57
C GLY A 41 11.01 13.18 8.61
N GLU A 42 10.77 11.97 9.12
CA GLU A 42 10.23 10.87 8.33
C GLU A 42 8.75 11.11 8.05
N GLY A 43 8.36 10.94 6.79
CA GLY A 43 6.98 11.04 6.37
C GLY A 43 6.17 9.81 6.80
N ASP A 44 4.87 10.00 6.99
CA ASP A 44 3.98 8.95 7.50
C ASP A 44 3.90 7.70 6.59
N ILE A 45 3.99 7.86 5.27
CA ILE A 45 4.03 6.73 4.33
C ILE A 45 5.33 5.93 4.50
N SER A 46 6.47 6.62 4.65
CA SER A 46 7.76 5.97 4.87
C SER A 46 7.81 5.26 6.22
N ALA A 47 7.38 5.93 7.28
CA ALA A 47 7.32 5.38 8.64
C ALA A 47 6.41 4.14 8.74
N SER A 48 5.46 4.01 7.80
CA SER A 48 4.55 2.88 7.71
C SER A 48 5.13 1.64 7.04
N TYR A 49 6.33 1.73 6.42
CA TYR A 49 6.96 0.60 5.73
C TYR A 49 7.05 -0.63 6.66
N SER A 50 6.50 -1.77 6.24
CA SER A 50 6.30 -2.92 7.14
C SER A 50 6.65 -4.29 6.53
N ALA A 51 7.26 -4.37 5.35
CA ALA A 51 7.55 -5.66 4.72
C ALA A 51 8.37 -6.60 5.61
N ASP A 52 9.41 -6.07 6.26
CA ASP A 52 10.23 -6.78 7.25
C ASP A 52 9.42 -7.26 8.46
N LYS A 53 8.55 -6.41 9.00
CA LYS A 53 7.71 -6.73 10.17
C LYS A 53 6.61 -7.73 9.85
N ILE A 54 6.07 -7.69 8.63
CA ILE A 54 5.09 -8.66 8.17
C ILE A 54 5.75 -10.03 8.05
N ALA A 55 6.92 -10.11 7.41
CA ALA A 55 7.65 -11.35 7.21
C ALA A 55 8.13 -11.99 8.51
N LEU A 56 8.65 -11.18 9.45
CA LEU A 56 9.28 -11.69 10.66
C LEU A 56 8.30 -11.87 11.83
N GLU A 57 7.26 -11.03 11.95
CA GLU A 57 6.45 -10.93 13.17
C GLU A 57 4.93 -11.05 12.91
N GLY A 58 4.50 -10.99 11.65
CA GLY A 58 3.07 -10.85 11.30
C GLY A 58 2.47 -9.57 11.87
N ARG A 59 3.24 -8.47 11.86
CA ARG A 59 2.84 -7.16 12.42
C ARG A 59 3.10 -6.05 11.40
N VAL A 60 2.42 -4.92 11.59
CA VAL A 60 2.68 -3.69 10.84
C VAL A 60 3.09 -2.56 11.78
N ARG A 61 3.89 -1.62 11.27
CA ARG A 61 4.15 -0.33 11.91
C ARG A 61 2.88 0.54 11.88
N SER A 62 2.95 1.77 12.37
CA SER A 62 1.83 2.70 12.30
C SER A 62 1.31 2.83 10.86
N PRO A 63 0.04 2.50 10.58
CA PRO A 63 -0.55 2.73 9.26
C PRO A 63 -0.72 4.23 9.02
N PHE A 64 -0.76 4.62 7.75
CA PHE A 64 -1.08 5.99 7.36
C PHE A 64 -2.51 6.07 6.82
N THR A 65 -3.09 7.27 6.85
CA THR A 65 -4.43 7.51 6.31
C THR A 65 -4.34 8.15 4.92
N TRP A 66 -5.14 7.66 3.99
CA TRP A 66 -5.34 8.29 2.69
C TRP A 66 -6.77 8.07 2.21
N LYS A 67 -7.45 9.16 1.83
CA LYS A 67 -8.86 9.16 1.41
C LYS A 67 -9.76 8.34 2.36
N ASN A 68 -9.69 8.64 3.66
CA ASN A 68 -10.45 7.99 4.73
C ASN A 68 -10.23 6.47 4.88
N THR A 69 -9.15 5.93 4.32
CA THR A 69 -8.78 4.52 4.43
C THR A 69 -7.41 4.40 5.08
N LEU A 70 -7.19 3.33 5.86
CA LEU A 70 -5.87 2.99 6.41
C LEU A 70 -5.06 2.20 5.39
N TRP A 71 -3.78 2.52 5.29
CA TRP A 71 -2.83 1.90 4.39
C TRP A 71 -1.54 1.55 5.11
N VAL A 72 -0.84 0.55 4.59
CA VAL A 72 0.47 0.11 5.06
C VAL A 72 1.41 0.03 3.87
N CYS A 73 2.55 0.70 3.99
CA CYS A 73 3.61 0.64 2.98
C CYS A 73 4.32 -0.73 3.04
N THR A 74 4.46 -1.38 1.89
CA THR A 74 5.09 -2.70 1.72
C THR A 74 6.24 -2.68 0.73
N GLY A 75 6.38 -1.61 -0.05
CA GLY A 75 7.45 -1.42 -1.02
C GLY A 75 7.88 0.03 -1.08
N THR A 76 9.16 0.27 -1.34
CA THR A 76 9.70 1.60 -1.61
C THR A 76 10.62 1.49 -2.81
N HIS A 77 10.42 2.36 -3.79
CA HIS A 77 11.20 2.38 -5.01
C HIS A 77 11.80 3.77 -5.21
N TYR A 78 13.02 3.79 -5.75
CA TYR A 78 13.71 5.00 -6.14
C TYR A 78 13.84 4.99 -7.67
N GLN A 79 13.36 6.05 -8.33
CA GLN A 79 13.46 6.23 -9.77
C GLN A 79 14.01 7.63 -10.04
N GLY A 80 15.26 7.71 -10.52
CA GLY A 80 15.98 8.98 -10.59
C GLY A 80 16.06 9.64 -9.20
N ASP A 81 15.68 10.90 -9.14
CA ASP A 81 15.60 11.68 -7.89
C ASP A 81 14.26 11.49 -7.14
N GLY A 82 13.31 10.76 -7.72
CA GLY A 82 11.99 10.53 -7.18
C GLY A 82 11.90 9.29 -6.29
N LYS A 83 11.09 9.39 -5.23
CA LYS A 83 10.73 8.26 -4.36
C LYS A 83 9.27 7.90 -4.54
N SER A 84 8.98 6.61 -4.58
CA SER A 84 7.61 6.08 -4.57
C SER A 84 7.45 4.99 -3.52
N ALA A 85 6.20 4.76 -3.10
CA ALA A 85 5.86 3.73 -2.13
C ALA A 85 4.70 2.86 -2.65
N GLU A 86 4.85 1.55 -2.57
CA GLU A 86 3.76 0.60 -2.77
C GLU A 86 3.07 0.35 -1.42
N ALA A 87 1.75 0.44 -1.37
CA ALA A 87 0.98 0.22 -0.16
C ALA A 87 -0.31 -0.58 -0.39
N TYR A 88 -0.70 -1.34 0.63
CA TYR A 88 -1.95 -2.10 0.67
C TYR A 88 -2.92 -1.45 1.66
N ARG A 89 -4.22 -1.59 1.41
CA ARG A 89 -5.23 -1.19 2.38
C ARG A 89 -5.14 -2.09 3.60
N LEU A 90 -5.39 -1.53 4.78
CA LEU A 90 -5.45 -2.26 6.04
C LEU A 90 -6.89 -2.23 6.54
N VAL A 91 -7.53 -3.40 6.63
CA VAL A 91 -8.90 -3.52 7.14
C VAL A 91 -8.91 -4.39 8.40
N PRO A 92 -9.78 -4.12 9.38
CA PRO A 92 -10.04 -5.07 10.45
C PRO A 92 -10.47 -6.42 9.88
N GLU A 93 -9.95 -7.51 10.43
CA GLU A 93 -10.14 -8.86 9.88
C GLU A 93 -11.62 -9.25 9.69
N ARG A 94 -12.50 -8.80 10.60
CA ARG A 94 -13.96 -9.02 10.52
C ARG A 94 -14.64 -8.44 9.27
N PHE A 95 -13.97 -7.57 8.53
CA PHE A 95 -14.48 -6.96 7.30
C PHE A 95 -13.83 -7.53 6.05
N PHE A 96 -13.04 -8.61 6.18
CA PHE A 96 -12.46 -9.31 5.06
C PHE A 96 -13.30 -10.54 4.71
N ASP A 97 -13.81 -10.59 3.49
CA ASP A 97 -14.75 -11.64 3.02
C ASP A 97 -14.03 -12.91 2.52
N GLY A 98 -12.78 -13.15 2.93
CA GLY A 98 -11.96 -14.29 2.52
C GLY A 98 -11.23 -14.94 3.69
N GLU A 99 -10.56 -16.06 3.42
CA GLU A 99 -9.73 -16.74 4.41
C GLU A 99 -8.36 -16.05 4.56
N PRO A 100 -8.03 -15.51 5.75
CA PRO A 100 -6.74 -14.87 5.95
C PRO A 100 -5.59 -15.87 5.91
N THR A 101 -4.48 -15.48 5.30
CA THR A 101 -3.23 -16.24 5.23
C THR A 101 -2.13 -15.53 6.03
N THR A 102 -1.00 -16.18 6.19
CA THR A 102 0.22 -15.58 6.76
C THR A 102 1.28 -15.42 5.67
N TYR A 103 2.27 -14.55 5.94
CA TYR A 103 3.40 -14.38 5.03
C TYR A 103 4.09 -15.70 4.72
N ASN A 104 4.36 -16.54 5.74
CA ASN A 104 5.09 -17.79 5.56
C ASN A 104 4.33 -18.80 4.71
N GLU A 105 3.01 -18.90 4.86
CA GLU A 105 2.18 -19.77 4.02
C GLU A 105 2.28 -19.37 2.54
N VAL A 106 2.19 -18.07 2.24
CA VAL A 106 2.27 -17.57 0.86
C VAL A 106 3.70 -17.64 0.31
N ALA A 107 4.71 -17.32 1.11
CA ALA A 107 6.12 -17.34 0.70
C ALA A 107 6.64 -18.73 0.34
N MET A 108 6.04 -19.79 0.89
CA MET A 108 6.38 -21.19 0.59
C MET A 108 5.71 -21.72 -0.68
N LEU A 109 4.75 -21.00 -1.26
CA LEU A 109 4.11 -21.40 -2.52
C LEU A 109 5.08 -21.27 -3.71
N PRO A 110 4.86 -21.98 -4.82
CA PRO A 110 5.53 -21.70 -6.09
C PRO A 110 5.34 -20.24 -6.53
N PHE A 111 6.31 -19.67 -7.24
CA PHE A 111 6.32 -18.25 -7.63
C PHE A 111 5.06 -17.85 -8.40
N GLU A 112 4.58 -18.72 -9.30
CA GLU A 112 3.39 -18.50 -10.13
C GLU A 112 2.13 -18.35 -9.28
N GLN A 113 2.07 -18.99 -8.10
CA GLN A 113 0.93 -18.91 -7.18
C GLN A 113 1.02 -17.70 -6.23
N ARG A 114 2.20 -17.08 -6.14
CA ARG A 114 2.41 -15.82 -5.40
C ARG A 114 1.95 -14.61 -6.21
N ILE A 115 1.95 -14.73 -7.54
CA ILE A 115 1.50 -13.68 -8.45
C ILE A 115 -0.03 -13.72 -8.51
N LYS A 116 -0.65 -12.83 -7.74
CA LYS A 116 -2.10 -12.64 -7.74
C LYS A 116 -2.44 -11.27 -8.32
N PRO A 117 -3.61 -11.11 -8.97
CA PRO A 117 -4.11 -9.81 -9.40
C PRO A 117 -4.17 -8.80 -8.24
N GLU A 118 -4.54 -9.25 -7.05
CA GLU A 118 -4.61 -8.41 -5.85
C GLU A 118 -3.22 -8.12 -5.24
N GLY A 119 -2.17 -8.77 -5.74
CA GLY A 119 -0.81 -8.63 -5.27
C GLY A 119 -0.44 -9.56 -4.11
N PHE A 120 0.86 -9.66 -3.86
CA PHE A 120 1.46 -10.67 -2.97
C PHE A 120 0.87 -10.65 -1.55
N TYR A 121 0.67 -9.46 -0.98
CA TYR A 121 0.23 -9.31 0.41
C TYR A 121 -1.29 -9.41 0.60
N HIS A 122 -2.07 -9.51 -0.47
CA HIS A 122 -3.53 -9.58 -0.33
C HIS A 122 -3.96 -10.81 0.48
N GLY A 123 -4.86 -10.58 1.43
CA GLY A 123 -5.40 -11.62 2.31
C GLY A 123 -4.46 -11.97 3.46
N MET A 124 -3.30 -11.34 3.60
CA MET A 124 -2.41 -11.63 4.72
C MET A 124 -2.91 -11.01 6.03
N ARG A 125 -3.10 -11.84 7.05
CA ARG A 125 -3.38 -11.43 8.43
C ARG A 125 -2.15 -10.78 9.03
N VAL A 126 -2.34 -9.62 9.62
CA VAL A 126 -1.33 -8.85 10.33
C VAL A 126 -1.91 -8.26 11.61
N ARG A 127 -1.05 -7.83 12.53
CA ARG A 127 -1.47 -7.11 13.74
C ARG A 127 -1.01 -5.66 13.73
N HIS A 128 -1.92 -4.75 14.09
CA HIS A 128 -1.60 -3.38 14.47
C HIS A 128 -1.93 -3.20 15.96
N GLY A 129 -0.91 -3.17 16.81
CA GLY A 129 -1.10 -3.26 18.26
C GLY A 129 -1.79 -4.59 18.65
N LYS A 130 -2.96 -4.50 19.28
CA LYS A 130 -3.80 -5.67 19.64
C LYS A 130 -4.86 -6.01 18.59
N LEU A 131 -5.00 -5.20 17.55
CA LEU A 131 -6.04 -5.37 16.52
C LEU A 131 -5.55 -6.32 15.43
N GLY A 132 -6.34 -7.37 15.17
CA GLY A 132 -6.19 -8.23 13.99
C GLY A 132 -6.72 -7.53 12.74
N CYS A 133 -5.89 -7.44 11.71
CA CYS A 133 -6.18 -6.80 10.45
C CYS A 133 -5.77 -7.71 9.27
N VAL A 134 -6.24 -7.37 8.09
CA VAL A 134 -5.86 -8.02 6.83
C VAL A 134 -5.39 -6.95 5.84
N LEU A 135 -4.32 -7.26 5.09
CA LEU A 135 -3.86 -6.46 3.97
C LEU A 135 -4.73 -6.76 2.74
N VAL A 136 -5.31 -5.73 2.12
CA VAL A 136 -6.29 -5.88 1.04
C VAL A 136 -5.84 -5.14 -0.21
N GLY A 137 -5.48 -5.93 -1.21
CA GLY A 137 -5.17 -5.47 -2.55
C GLY A 137 -6.36 -5.01 -3.41
N PRO A 138 -6.12 -4.66 -4.70
CA PRO A 138 -4.80 -4.47 -5.29
C PRO A 138 -4.01 -3.36 -4.56
N SER A 139 -2.68 -3.43 -4.64
CA SER A 139 -1.85 -2.35 -4.09
C SER A 139 -2.03 -1.05 -4.86
N ALA A 140 -1.62 0.04 -4.22
CA ALA A 140 -1.53 1.35 -4.84
C ALA A 140 -0.09 1.86 -4.74
N VAL A 141 0.32 2.65 -5.74
CA VAL A 141 1.61 3.35 -5.77
C VAL A 141 1.38 4.80 -5.37
N PHE A 142 2.11 5.25 -4.37
CA PHE A 142 2.14 6.63 -3.90
C PHE A 142 3.38 7.30 -4.46
N LEU A 143 3.15 8.36 -5.24
CA LEU A 143 4.16 9.12 -5.97
C LEU A 143 4.22 10.53 -5.39
N ALA A 144 5.41 11.13 -5.35
CA ALA A 144 5.53 12.55 -5.05
C ALA A 144 4.74 13.40 -6.07
N LEU A 145 4.09 14.45 -5.60
CA LEU A 145 3.62 15.53 -6.47
C LEU A 145 4.82 16.18 -7.16
N ASP A 146 4.67 16.51 -8.43
CA ASP A 146 5.66 17.30 -9.15
C ASP A 146 5.56 18.78 -8.71
N ASP A 147 6.62 19.57 -8.84
CA ASP A 147 6.69 20.96 -8.35
C ASP A 147 5.53 21.84 -8.86
N ASP A 148 5.10 21.66 -10.11
CA ASP A 148 3.96 22.36 -10.73
C ASP A 148 2.60 22.01 -10.08
N GLN A 149 2.49 20.84 -9.47
CA GLN A 149 1.28 20.38 -8.78
C GLN A 149 1.25 20.84 -7.32
N ILE A 150 2.43 20.99 -6.70
CA ILE A 150 2.58 21.54 -5.35
C ILE A 150 2.13 23.01 -5.33
N ALA A 151 2.54 23.81 -6.33
CA ALA A 151 2.15 25.21 -6.45
C ALA A 151 0.61 25.40 -6.53
N LYS A 152 -0.07 24.60 -7.35
CA LYS A 152 -1.54 24.65 -7.50
C LYS A 152 -2.30 24.22 -6.25
N GLN A 153 -1.72 23.31 -5.46
CA GLN A 153 -2.32 22.90 -4.19
C GLN A 153 -2.22 24.02 -3.16
N ALA A 154 -1.08 24.71 -3.08
CA ALA A 154 -0.91 25.86 -2.19
C ALA A 154 -1.90 27.00 -2.51
N ASP A 155 -2.05 27.34 -3.79
CA ASP A 155 -2.97 28.38 -4.25
C ASP A 155 -4.45 28.09 -3.87
N LEU A 156 -4.86 26.82 -3.83
CA LEU A 156 -6.22 26.44 -3.45
C LEU A 156 -6.49 26.60 -1.94
N PHE A 157 -5.48 26.40 -1.11
CA PHE A 157 -5.60 26.59 0.35
C PHE A 157 -5.58 28.07 0.74
N ASP A 158 -4.93 28.94 -0.04
CA ASP A 158 -4.91 30.39 0.19
C ASP A 158 -6.21 31.11 -0.25
N LEU A 159 -7.13 30.40 -0.90
CA LEU A 159 -8.42 30.91 -1.37
C LEU A 159 -9.61 30.58 -0.43
N LEU A 160 -9.36 29.94 0.71
CA LEU A 160 -10.36 29.56 1.73
C LEU A 160 -10.19 30.40 3.02
#